data_AF-A0A8C5E534-F1
#
_entry.id   AF-A0A8C5E534-F1
#
_cell.length_a   1.000
_cell.length_b   1.000
_cell.length_c   1.000
_cell.angle_alpha   90.00
_cell.angle_beta   90.00
_cell.angle_gamma   90.00
#
_symmetry.space_group_name_H-M   'P 1'
#
loop_
_entity.id
_entity.type
_entity.pdbx_description
1 polymer ?
#
loop_
_entity_poly.entity_id
_entity_poly.type
_entity_poly.pdbx_seq_one_letter_code
_entity_poly.pdbx_strand_id
1 'polypeptide(L)' 'MAEQTRVIFYLGDQDTPYMLRVNVPAQRVTLADFKHALNKPHARFFFKSEDDDFG' A
#
# COMPACT_ATOMS: atom_id res chain seq x y z
N MET A 1 16.16 -13.30 7.31
CA MET A 1 15.01 -13.36 6.40
C MET A 1 14.71 -11.93 5.99
N ALA A 2 14.59 -11.61 4.70
CA ALA A 2 14.30 -10.23 4.30
C ALA A 2 12.87 -9.87 4.74
N GLU A 3 12.72 -8.84 5.56
CA GLU A 3 11.41 -8.36 5.99
C GLU A 3 10.66 -7.76 4.80
N GLN A 4 9.41 -8.21 4.59
CA GLN A 4 8.53 -7.77 3.50
C GLN A 4 7.31 -7.06 4.07
N THR A 5 6.78 -6.09 3.33
CA THR A 5 5.51 -5.43 3.67
C THR A 5 4.36 -6.10 2.94
N ARG A 6 3.31 -6.47 3.68
CA ARG A 6 2.04 -6.93 3.11
C ARG A 6 1.13 -5.72 2.96
N VAL A 7 0.76 -5.38 1.74
CA VAL A 7 -0.16 -4.28 1.43
C VAL A 7 -1.50 -4.87 1.03
N ILE A 8 -2.57 -4.44 1.70
CA ILE A 8 -3.95 -4.80 1.40
C ILE A 8 -4.63 -3.53 0.88
N PHE A 9 -5.28 -3.61 -0.29
CA PHE A 9 -5.84 -2.43 -0.95
C PHE A 9 -7.10 -2.75 -1.75
N TYR A 10 -7.89 -1.71 -1.99
CA TYR A 10 -9.11 -1.75 -2.79
C TYR A 10 -8.90 -1.01 -4.12
N LEU A 11 -9.63 -1.41 -5.15
CA LEU A 11 -9.60 -0.78 -6.48
C LEU A 11 -10.98 -0.25 -6.83
N GLY A 12 -11.13 1.07 -6.91
CA GLY A 12 -12.43 1.70 -7.15
C GLY A 12 -13.44 1.34 -6.07
N ASP A 13 -14.65 0.99 -6.47
CA ASP A 13 -15.77 0.66 -5.57
C ASP A 13 -15.91 -0.85 -5.31
N GLN A 14 -14.83 -1.61 -5.45
CA GLN A 14 -14.85 -3.05 -5.20
C GLN A 14 -14.78 -3.37 -3.70
N ASP A 15 -15.68 -4.22 -3.22
CA ASP A 15 -15.73 -4.65 -1.81
C ASP A 15 -14.65 -5.69 -1.45
N THR A 16 -14.15 -6.44 -2.43
CA THR A 16 -13.14 -7.48 -2.20
C THR A 16 -11.73 -6.88 -2.28
N PRO A 17 -10.93 -6.92 -1.20
CA PRO A 17 -9.58 -6.38 -1.21
C PRO A 17 -8.59 -7.31 -1.94
N TYR A 18 -7.55 -6.69 -2.50
CA TYR A 18 -6.37 -7.37 -3.03
C TYR A 18 -5.23 -7.34 -2.03
N MET A 19 -4.29 -8.28 -2.18
CA MET A 19 -3.10 -8.38 -1.36
C MET A 19 -1.85 -8.47 -2.24
N LEU A 20 -0.85 -7.64 -1.91
CA LEU A 20 0.47 -7.61 -2.52
C LEU A 20 1.56 -7.74 -1.44
N ARG A 21 2.68 -8.37 -1.79
CA ARG A 21 3.91 -8.33 -0.98
C ARG A 21 4.93 -7.42 -1.65
N VAL A 22 5.42 -6.44 -0.91
CA VAL A 22 6.50 -5.53 -1.33
C VAL A 22 7.79 -5.97 -0.63
N ASN A 23 8.88 -6.09 -1.39
CA ASN A 23 10.19 -6.55 -0.90
C ASN A 23 10.95 -5.44 -0.14
N VAL A 24 10.25 -4.69 0.69
CA VAL A 24 10.79 -3.62 1.53
C VAL A 24 10.16 -3.75 2.93
N PRO A 25 10.93 -3.59 4.02
CA PRO A 25 10.39 -3.60 5.38
C PRO A 25 9.35 -2.47 5.60
N ALA A 26 8.38 -2.70 6.48
CA ALA A 26 7.26 -1.78 6.70
C ALA A 26 7.71 -0.40 7.18
N GLN A 27 8.84 -0.31 7.89
CA GLN A 27 9.41 0.93 8.40
C GLN A 27 10.09 1.79 7.32
N ARG A 28 10.29 1.24 6.11
CA ARG A 28 11.01 1.91 5.01
C ARG A 28 10.23 1.94 3.70
N VAL A 29 9.08 1.28 3.64
CA VAL A 29 8.27 1.19 2.43
C VAL A 29 7.78 2.58 2.02
N THR A 30 7.87 2.88 0.73
CA THR A 30 7.43 4.15 0.14
C THR A 30 6.30 3.93 -0.86
N LEU A 31 5.65 5.04 -1.26
CA LEU A 31 4.69 5.02 -2.36
C LEU A 31 5.33 4.56 -3.68
N ALA A 32 6.62 4.86 -3.91
CA ALA A 32 7.33 4.46 -5.12
C ALA A 32 7.47 2.93 -5.19
N ASP A 33 7.81 2.28 -4.08
CA ASP A 33 7.90 0.82 -3.99
C ASP A 33 6.55 0.17 -4.32
N PHE A 34 5.47 0.70 -3.75
CA PHE A 34 4.12 0.20 -4.03
C PHE A 34 3.72 0.42 -5.50
N LYS A 35 3.99 1.59 -6.08
CA LYS A 35 3.70 1.88 -7.49
C LYS A 35 4.45 0.96 -8.45
N HIS A 36 5.73 0.71 -8.18
CA HIS A 36 6.52 -0.24 -8.98
C HIS A 36 5.95 -1.65 -8.91
N ALA A 37 5.54 -2.10 -7.72
CA ALA A 37 4.99 -3.44 -7.53
C ALA A 37 3.57 -3.60 -8.11
N LEU A 38 2.75 -2.52 -8.13
CA LEU A 38 1.39 -2.53 -8.69
C LEU A 38 1.34 -2.35 -10.21
N ASN A 39 2.36 -1.72 -10.80
CA ASN A 39 2.45 -1.37 -12.22
C ASN A 39 1.23 -0.57 -12.74
N LYS A 40 0.71 0.36 -11.92
CA LYS A 40 -0.39 1.29 -12.27
C LYS A 40 -0.04 2.74 -11.92
N PRO A 41 0.55 3.51 -12.85
CA PRO A 41 1.12 4.83 -12.53
C PRO A 41 0.11 5.98 -12.38
N HIS A 42 -1.11 5.86 -12.91
CA HIS A 42 -2.07 6.98 -13.03
C HIS A 42 -3.28 6.91 -12.07
N ALA A 43 -3.10 6.35 -10.88
CA ALA A 43 -4.13 6.32 -9.84
C ALA A 43 -3.85 7.32 -8.71
N ARG A 44 -4.90 7.74 -7.99
CA ARG A 44 -4.75 8.35 -6.67
C ARG A 44 -4.65 7.23 -5.64
N PHE A 45 -3.79 7.42 -4.65
CA PHE A 45 -3.52 6.44 -3.61
C PHE A 45 -3.92 7.03 -2.27
N PHE A 46 -4.80 6.31 -1.57
CA PHE A 46 -5.24 6.65 -0.22
C PHE A 46 -4.82 5.50 0.69
N PHE A 47 -4.22 5.84 1.82
CA PHE A 47 -3.75 4.86 2.79
C PHE A 47 -4.51 5.11 4.09
N LYS A 48 -4.89 4.03 4.76
CA LYS A 48 -5.33 4.14 6.15
C LYS A 48 -4.14 4.66 6.95
N SER A 49 -4.33 5.80 7.57
CA SER A 49 -3.40 6.41 8.51
C SER A 49 -4.18 6.76 9.76
N GLU A 50 -3.46 6.87 10.87
CA GLU A 50 -3.96 7.57 12.04
C GLU A 50 -3.45 9.02 11.94
N ASP A 51 -4.31 9.96 12.30
CA ASP A 51 -3.97 11.37 12.46
C ASP A 51 -4.20 11.73 13.93
N ASP A 52 -3.26 12.45 14.54
CA ASP A 52 -3.27 12.68 15.99
C ASP A 52 -4.52 13.46 16.48
N ASP A 53 -5.15 14.25 15.61
CA ASP A 53 -6.33 15.05 15.95
C ASP A 53 -7.66 14.35 15.58
N PHE A 54 -7.65 13.49 14.57
CA PHE A 54 -8.87 12.92 13.99
C PHE A 54 -9.07 11.42 14.23
N GLY A 55 -8.01 10.68 14.61
CA GLY A 55 -8.04 9.24 14.79
C GLY A 55 -7.93 8.46 13.49
#